data_AF-A0A3M1YF16-F1
#
_entry.id   AF-A0A3M1YF16-F1
#
_cell.length_a   1.000
_cell.length_b   1.000
_cell.length_c   1.000
_cell.angle_alpha   90.00
_cell.angle_beta   90.00
_cell.angle_gamma   90.00
#
_symmetry.space_group_name_H-M   'P 1'
#
loop_
_entity.id
_entity.type
_entity.pdbx_description
1 polymer ?
#
loop_
_entity_poly.entity_id
_entity_poly.type
_entity_poly.pdbx_seq_one_letter_code
_entity_poly.pdbx_strand_id
1 'polypeptide(L)'
;MFIFVKNKFMYYIGLKHLHIFTVVLFLILYFIKTILLIGGKKTNLEKISKKLRVPEMIISSLFLLTGVLLLIEKPIITKFLILKWITLLAAIPMAIMAFKKSNKILAVLSYFLLIMTYGFAEMNAKRPVSKQIETNVVTDPNATDYNVLQHGKAVYEANCVMCHGEDGKKGLAGAKDLSVSTLSDNEKITVIMNGKGAMSPYKKVLTEDDIKAVVQYINTLKE
;
A
#
# COMPACT_ATOMS: atom_id res chain seq x y z
N MET A 1 25.85 4.98 6.36
CA MET A 1 24.67 4.11 6.13
C MET A 1 23.39 4.69 6.75
N PHE A 2 23.37 5.05 8.04
CA PHE A 2 22.18 5.63 8.73
C PHE A 2 21.61 6.93 8.11
N ILE A 3 22.47 7.86 7.68
CA ILE A 3 22.03 9.13 7.06
C ILE A 3 21.31 8.87 5.72
N PHE A 4 21.80 7.90 4.94
CA PHE A 4 21.25 7.57 3.63
C PHE A 4 19.86 6.91 3.73
N VAL A 5 19.67 6.03 4.73
CA VAL A 5 18.38 5.38 5.03
C VAL A 5 17.35 6.41 5.50
N LYS A 6 17.74 7.33 6.39
CA LYS A 6 16.86 8.42 6.88
C LYS A 6 16.41 9.34 5.74
N ASN A 7 17.31 9.64 4.79
CA ASN A 7 16.99 10.48 3.64
C ASN A 7 16.00 9.79 2.68
N LYS A 8 16.17 8.49 2.44
CA LYS A 8 15.27 7.70 1.58
C LYS A 8 13.87 7.56 2.19
N PHE A 9 13.79 7.39 3.52
CA PHE A 9 12.52 7.33 4.24
C PHE A 9 11.78 8.69 4.20
N MET A 10 12.51 9.79 4.42
CA MET A 10 11.94 11.14 4.36
C MET A 10 11.45 11.50 2.95
N TYR A 11 12.21 11.10 1.92
CA TYR A 11 11.83 11.24 0.51
C TYR A 11 10.53 10.50 0.19
N TYR A 12 10.39 9.24 0.61
CA TYR A 12 9.18 8.45 0.39
C TYR A 12 7.94 9.08 1.03
N ILE A 13 8.06 9.57 2.28
CA ILE A 13 6.97 10.27 2.97
C ILE A 13 6.56 11.52 2.19
N GLY A 14 7.54 12.34 1.76
CA GLY A 14 7.28 13.52 0.94
C GLY A 14 6.57 13.18 -0.37
N LEU A 15 7.03 12.15 -1.07
CA LEU A 15 6.44 11.68 -2.32
C LEU A 15 5.00 11.16 -2.12
N LYS A 16 4.73 10.44 -1.03
CA LYS A 16 3.38 9.97 -0.67
C LYS A 16 2.43 11.14 -0.43
N HIS A 17 2.85 12.15 0.33
CA HIS A 17 2.04 13.35 0.56
C HIS A 17 1.77 14.12 -0.73
N LEU A 18 2.78 14.29 -1.58
CA LEU A 18 2.63 14.93 -2.88
C LEU A 18 1.64 14.16 -3.76
N HIS A 19 1.75 12.83 -3.81
CA HIS A 19 0.82 12.00 -4.56
C HIS A 19 -0.62 12.17 -4.05
N ILE A 20 -0.86 12.01 -2.75
CA ILE A 20 -2.20 12.16 -2.16
C ILE A 20 -2.77 13.55 -2.45
N PHE A 21 -1.97 14.60 -2.29
CA PHE A 21 -2.37 15.98 -2.59
C PHE A 21 -2.83 16.13 -4.05
N THR A 22 -2.05 15.63 -5.01
CA THR A 22 -2.38 15.72 -6.44
C THR A 22 -3.60 14.88 -6.81
N VAL A 23 -3.79 13.71 -6.19
CA VAL A 23 -5.01 12.88 -6.34
C VAL A 23 -6.24 13.62 -5.87
N VAL A 24 -6.20 14.20 -4.66
CA VAL A 24 -7.33 14.93 -4.09
C VAL A 24 -7.68 16.15 -4.95
N LEU A 25 -6.67 16.89 -5.40
CA LEU A 25 -6.89 18.03 -6.30
C LEU A 25 -7.53 17.60 -7.62
N PHE A 26 -7.05 16.51 -8.23
CA PHE A 26 -7.66 15.92 -9.43
C PHE A 26 -9.13 15.53 -9.20
N LEU A 27 -9.45 14.86 -8.08
CA LEU A 27 -10.81 14.46 -7.74
C LEU A 27 -11.73 15.66 -7.52
N ILE A 28 -11.25 16.73 -6.87
CA ILE A 28 -12.03 17.97 -6.67
C ILE A 28 -12.34 18.64 -8.01
N LEU A 29 -11.34 18.77 -8.89
CA LEU A 29 -11.53 19.34 -10.23
C LEU A 29 -12.56 18.54 -11.03
N TYR A 30 -12.48 17.21 -10.95
CA TYR A 30 -13.41 16.32 -11.62
C TYR A 30 -14.83 16.45 -11.04
N PHE A 31 -14.96 16.52 -9.72
CA PHE A 31 -16.23 16.72 -9.03
C PHE A 31 -16.93 18.01 -9.48
N ILE A 32 -16.20 19.13 -9.53
CA ILE A 32 -16.74 20.42 -9.98
C ILE A 32 -17.28 20.31 -11.41
N LYS A 33 -16.54 19.67 -12.32
CA LYS A 33 -16.99 19.46 -13.70
C LYS A 33 -18.24 18.58 -13.78
N THR A 34 -18.30 17.51 -13.00
CA THR A 34 -19.46 16.62 -12.94
C THR A 34 -20.70 17.36 -12.44
N ILE A 35 -20.59 18.17 -11.38
CA ILE A 35 -21.69 19.00 -10.87
C ILE A 35 -22.16 20.03 -11.90
N LEU A 36 -21.24 20.72 -12.58
CA LEU A 36 -21.58 21.68 -13.63
C LEU A 36 -22.29 21.03 -14.82
N LEU A 37 -21.86 19.82 -15.20
CA LEU A 37 -22.48 19.06 -16.28
C LEU A 37 -23.89 18.58 -15.91
N ILE A 38 -24.07 18.07 -14.68
CA ILE A 38 -25.39 17.63 -14.19
C ILE A 38 -26.36 18.80 -14.09
N GLY A 39 -25.89 19.90 -13.50
CA GLY A 39 -26.64 21.15 -13.33
C GLY A 39 -26.92 21.90 -14.64
N GLY A 40 -26.52 21.37 -15.80
CA GLY A 40 -26.82 21.95 -17.11
C GLY A 40 -26.12 23.28 -17.39
N LYS A 41 -25.16 23.70 -16.56
CA LYS A 41 -24.44 24.98 -16.67
C LYS A 41 -23.32 24.90 -17.72
N LYS A 42 -23.68 24.61 -18.97
CA LYS A 42 -22.73 24.35 -20.08
C LYS A 42 -21.74 25.50 -20.31
N THR A 43 -22.20 26.75 -20.26
CA THR A 43 -21.34 27.95 -20.43
C THR A 43 -20.27 28.05 -19.35
N ASN A 44 -20.63 27.78 -18.09
CA ASN A 44 -19.69 27.76 -16.97
C ASN A 44 -18.72 26.58 -17.06
N LEU A 45 -19.21 25.41 -17.49
CA LEU A 45 -18.38 24.22 -17.70
C LEU A 45 -17.30 24.47 -18.76
N GLU A 46 -17.65 25.09 -19.89
CA GLU A 46 -16.70 25.44 -20.95
C GLU A 46 -15.68 26.47 -20.46
N LYS A 47 -16.13 27.52 -19.76
CA LYS A 47 -15.25 28.56 -19.22
C LYS A 47 -14.23 27.99 -18.23
N ILE A 48 -14.67 27.15 -17.31
CA ILE A 48 -13.82 26.49 -16.32
C ILE A 48 -12.89 25.47 -17.00
N SER A 49 -13.40 24.66 -17.93
CA SER A 49 -12.59 23.68 -18.65
C SER A 49 -11.50 24.34 -19.49
N LYS A 50 -11.79 25.49 -20.12
CA LYS A 50 -10.80 26.27 -20.87
C LYS A 50 -9.74 26.87 -19.95
N LYS A 51 -10.16 27.45 -18.81
CA LYS A 51 -9.24 28.07 -17.84
C LYS A 51 -8.33 27.04 -17.14
N LEU A 52 -8.87 25.86 -16.83
CA LEU A 52 -8.16 24.81 -16.09
C LEU A 52 -7.49 23.78 -17.00
N ARG A 53 -7.59 23.90 -18.33
CA ARG A 53 -7.05 22.92 -19.28
C ARG A 53 -5.57 22.57 -19.03
N VAL A 54 -4.72 23.58 -18.86
CA VAL A 54 -3.28 23.39 -18.62
C VAL A 54 -3.01 22.92 -17.19
N PRO A 55 -3.53 23.58 -16.13
CA PRO A 55 -3.37 23.08 -14.76
C PRO A 55 -3.83 21.63 -14.58
N GLU A 56 -4.95 21.25 -15.18
CA GLU A 56 -5.50 19.89 -15.11
C GLU A 56 -4.59 18.86 -15.76
N MET A 57 -4.01 19.16 -16.93
CA MET A 57 -3.03 18.27 -17.56
C MET A 57 -1.80 18.09 -16.67
N ILE A 58 -1.29 19.18 -16.09
CA ILE A 58 -0.14 19.13 -15.18
C ILE A 58 -0.44 18.27 -13.96
N ILE A 59 -1.58 18.50 -13.30
CA ILE A 59 -2.02 17.74 -12.12
C ILE A 59 -2.20 16.26 -12.48
N SER A 60 -2.83 15.95 -13.62
CA SER A 60 -3.01 14.57 -14.08
C SER A 60 -1.69 13.86 -14.35
N SER A 61 -0.75 14.53 -15.01
CA SER A 61 0.59 13.98 -15.26
C SER A 61 1.37 13.80 -13.96
N LEU A 62 1.29 14.76 -13.03
CA LEU A 62 1.98 14.70 -11.74
C LEU A 62 1.42 13.58 -10.86
N PHE A 63 0.10 13.40 -10.83
CA PHE A 63 -0.57 12.28 -10.17
C PHE A 63 -0.07 10.93 -10.70
N LEU A 64 -0.05 10.76 -12.04
CA LEU A 64 0.41 9.52 -12.66
C LEU A 64 1.90 9.26 -12.40
N LEU A 65 2.75 10.28 -12.58
CA LEU A 65 4.19 10.17 -12.38
C LEU A 65 4.53 9.83 -10.93
N THR A 66 3.97 10.57 -9.96
CA THR A 66 4.17 10.30 -8.54
C THR A 66 3.63 8.92 -8.14
N GLY A 67 2.53 8.47 -8.76
CA GLY A 67 2.00 7.13 -8.58
C GLY A 67 2.97 6.05 -9.05
N VAL A 68 3.56 6.21 -10.24
CA VAL A 68 4.58 5.29 -10.78
C VAL A 68 5.84 5.30 -9.92
N LEU A 69 6.33 6.47 -9.49
CA LEU A 69 7.51 6.57 -8.62
C LEU A 69 7.29 5.88 -7.27
N LEU A 70 6.10 6.01 -6.67
CA LEU A 70 5.76 5.30 -5.43
C LEU A 70 5.77 3.78 -5.60
N LEU A 71 5.44 3.29 -6.80
CA LEU A 71 5.50 1.85 -7.11
C LEU A 71 6.91 1.33 -7.26
N ILE A 72 7.83 2.14 -7.80
CA ILE A 72 9.24 1.75 -7.93
C ILE A 72 9.89 1.65 -6.54
N GLU A 73 9.54 2.56 -5.62
CA GLU A 73 10.08 2.56 -4.25
C GLU A 73 9.53 1.41 -3.38
N LYS A 74 8.24 1.07 -3.54
CA LYS A 74 7.62 -0.09 -2.89
C LYS A 74 6.88 -0.92 -3.94
N PRO A 75 7.54 -1.87 -4.60
CA PRO A 75 6.94 -2.68 -5.67
C PRO A 75 6.01 -3.76 -5.12
N ILE A 76 5.12 -3.44 -4.17
CA ILE A 76 4.20 -4.36 -3.50
C ILE A 76 2.91 -4.49 -4.36
N ILE A 77 2.84 -5.51 -5.22
CA ILE A 77 1.79 -5.69 -6.24
C ILE A 77 0.55 -6.33 -5.63
N THR A 78 -0.14 -5.64 -4.73
CA THR A 78 -1.33 -6.24 -4.09
C THR A 78 -2.47 -6.50 -5.09
N LYS A 79 -3.36 -7.46 -4.83
CA LYS A 79 -4.61 -7.62 -5.60
C LYS A 79 -5.41 -6.30 -5.66
N PHE A 80 -5.36 -5.50 -4.60
CA PHE A 80 -5.93 -4.16 -4.54
C PHE A 80 -5.23 -3.16 -5.47
N LEU A 81 -3.91 -3.29 -5.64
CA LEU A 81 -3.15 -2.48 -6.58
C LEU A 81 -3.52 -2.82 -8.04
N ILE A 82 -3.65 -4.10 -8.38
CA ILE A 82 -4.10 -4.53 -9.70
C ILE A 82 -5.53 -4.02 -9.96
N LEU A 83 -6.44 -4.21 -9.00
CA LEU A 83 -7.81 -3.71 -9.10
C LEU A 83 -7.85 -2.17 -9.23
N LYS A 84 -6.97 -1.46 -8.52
CA LYS A 84 -6.79 0.00 -8.64
C LYS A 84 -6.41 0.38 -10.07
N TRP A 85 -5.43 -0.31 -10.68
CA TRP A 85 -5.00 -0.02 -12.05
C TRP A 85 -6.08 -0.32 -13.08
N ILE A 86 -6.77 -1.46 -12.98
CA ILE A 86 -7.90 -1.81 -13.85
C ILE A 86 -8.99 -0.75 -13.76
N THR A 87 -9.39 -0.39 -12.53
CA THR A 87 -10.44 0.60 -12.30
C THR A 87 -10.05 1.98 -12.84
N LEU A 88 -8.80 2.39 -12.64
CA LEU A 88 -8.27 3.66 -13.13
C LEU A 88 -8.24 3.71 -14.68
N LEU A 89 -7.71 2.66 -15.31
CA LEU A 89 -7.61 2.56 -16.77
C LEU A 89 -8.99 2.54 -17.44
N ALA A 90 -10.01 1.97 -16.78
CA ALA A 90 -11.39 2.04 -17.24
C ALA A 90 -12.01 3.44 -17.02
N ALA A 91 -11.73 4.08 -15.88
CA ALA A 91 -12.33 5.37 -15.52
C ALA A 91 -11.91 6.53 -16.45
N ILE A 92 -10.65 6.57 -16.89
CA ILE A 92 -10.11 7.65 -17.74
C ILE A 92 -10.83 7.77 -19.11
N PRO A 93 -10.98 6.71 -19.93
CA PRO A 93 -11.68 6.81 -21.20
C PRO A 93 -13.17 7.12 -21.01
N MET A 94 -13.81 6.54 -19.98
CA MET A 94 -15.19 6.87 -19.63
C MET A 94 -15.34 8.35 -19.28
N ALA A 95 -14.40 8.89 -18.52
CA ALA A 95 -14.36 10.29 -18.15
C ALA A 95 -14.24 11.22 -19.37
N ILE A 96 -13.35 10.92 -20.30
CA ILE A 96 -13.16 11.70 -21.52
C ILE A 96 -14.43 11.65 -22.38
N MET A 97 -15.00 10.46 -22.58
CA MET A 97 -16.24 10.29 -23.33
C MET A 97 -17.42 11.03 -22.69
N ALA A 98 -17.50 11.03 -21.36
CA ALA A 98 -18.57 11.69 -20.62
C ALA A 98 -18.60 13.20 -20.89
N PHE A 99 -17.47 13.88 -20.74
CA PHE A 99 -17.40 15.33 -21.00
C PHE A 99 -17.44 15.67 -22.48
N LYS A 100 -16.82 14.85 -23.35
CA LYS A 100 -16.87 15.05 -24.80
C LYS A 100 -18.29 14.93 -25.35
N LYS A 101 -19.07 13.97 -24.87
CA LYS A 101 -20.47 13.74 -25.29
C LYS A 101 -21.49 14.45 -24.40
N SER A 102 -21.06 15.22 -23.40
CA SER A 102 -21.94 15.83 -22.39
C SER A 102 -22.91 14.82 -21.73
N ASN A 103 -22.49 13.57 -21.56
CA ASN A 103 -23.31 12.50 -20.99
C ASN A 103 -23.21 12.52 -19.46
N LYS A 104 -24.32 12.91 -18.80
CA LYS A 104 -24.40 13.05 -17.35
C LYS A 104 -24.21 11.72 -16.61
N ILE A 105 -24.82 10.65 -17.09
CA ILE A 105 -24.76 9.32 -16.46
C ILE A 105 -23.31 8.84 -16.48
N LEU A 106 -22.66 8.96 -17.63
CA LEU A 106 -21.28 8.52 -17.80
C LEU A 106 -20.30 9.34 -16.94
N ALA A 107 -20.58 10.63 -16.71
CA ALA A 107 -19.77 11.49 -15.85
C ALA A 107 -19.89 11.15 -14.36
N VAL A 108 -21.09 10.75 -13.92
CA VAL A 108 -21.31 10.27 -12.54
C VAL A 108 -20.62 8.91 -12.36
N LEU A 109 -20.80 7.99 -13.31
CA LEU A 109 -20.21 6.66 -13.25
C LEU A 109 -18.67 6.73 -13.24
N SER A 110 -18.08 7.52 -14.12
CA SER A 110 -16.61 7.71 -14.15
C SER A 110 -16.11 8.34 -12.85
N TYR A 111 -16.81 9.35 -12.30
CA TYR A 111 -16.43 9.95 -11.04
C TYR A 111 -16.49 8.95 -9.88
N PHE A 112 -17.55 8.13 -9.82
CA PHE A 112 -17.68 7.07 -8.83
C PHE A 112 -16.53 6.07 -8.90
N LEU A 113 -16.12 5.66 -10.11
CA LEU A 113 -14.98 4.76 -10.30
C LEU A 113 -13.64 5.40 -9.88
N LEU A 114 -13.47 6.71 -10.08
CA LEU A 114 -12.29 7.45 -9.60
C LEU A 114 -12.24 7.50 -8.07
N ILE A 115 -13.39 7.71 -7.40
CA ILE A 115 -13.48 7.63 -5.94
C ILE A 115 -13.19 6.21 -5.47
N MET A 116 -13.75 5.18 -6.11
CA MET A 116 -13.48 3.78 -5.78
C MET A 116 -12.01 3.44 -5.92
N THR A 117 -11.34 3.95 -6.95
CA THR A 117 -9.89 3.80 -7.15
C THR A 117 -9.10 4.39 -5.98
N TYR A 118 -9.49 5.57 -5.50
CA TYR A 118 -8.89 6.18 -4.30
C TYR A 118 -9.20 5.37 -3.04
N GLY A 119 -10.44 4.90 -2.88
CA GLY A 119 -10.87 4.03 -1.78
C GLY A 119 -10.05 2.74 -1.71
N PHE A 120 -9.82 2.07 -2.84
CA PHE A 120 -8.95 0.89 -2.90
C PHE A 120 -7.51 1.21 -2.52
N ALA A 121 -7.00 2.41 -2.85
CA ALA A 121 -5.68 2.84 -2.41
C ALA A 121 -5.60 3.04 -0.88
N GLU A 122 -6.62 3.63 -0.27
CA GLU A 122 -6.71 3.81 1.19
C GLU A 122 -6.89 2.49 1.93
N MET A 123 -7.73 1.59 1.40
CA MET A 123 -7.89 0.24 1.94
C MET A 123 -6.59 -0.54 1.86
N ASN A 124 -5.81 -0.36 0.79
CA ASN A 124 -4.47 -0.92 0.68
C ASN A 124 -3.54 -0.32 1.75
N ALA A 125 -3.53 1.00 1.94
CA ALA A 125 -2.68 1.66 2.94
C ALA A 125 -3.02 1.30 4.39
N LYS A 126 -4.29 0.92 4.67
CA LYS A 126 -4.79 0.55 6.01
C LYS A 126 -4.91 -0.96 6.21
N ARG A 127 -4.54 -1.78 5.21
CA ARG A 127 -4.53 -3.23 5.35
C ARG A 127 -3.49 -3.60 6.42
N PRO A 128 -3.82 -4.53 7.34
CA PRO A 128 -2.83 -5.05 8.26
C PRO A 128 -1.65 -5.58 7.45
N VAL A 129 -0.43 -5.30 7.92
CA VAL A 129 0.82 -5.57 7.21
C VAL A 129 0.93 -7.05 6.81
N SER A 130 0.31 -7.97 7.57
CA SER A 130 0.17 -9.40 7.23
C SER A 130 -0.48 -9.68 5.86
N LYS A 131 -1.35 -8.79 5.37
CA LYS A 131 -2.08 -8.93 4.09
C LYS A 131 -1.55 -8.04 2.97
N GLN A 132 -0.58 -7.18 3.25
CA GLN A 132 0.17 -6.38 2.26
C GLN A 132 1.25 -7.22 1.57
N ILE A 133 1.74 -8.22 2.31
CA ILE A 133 2.94 -9.00 2.01
C ILE A 133 2.67 -10.15 1.03
N GLU A 134 1.43 -10.62 0.96
CA GLU A 134 0.97 -11.77 0.17
C GLU A 134 1.19 -11.68 -1.35
N THR A 135 1.77 -10.62 -1.91
CA THR A 135 1.70 -10.42 -3.37
C THR A 135 3.01 -10.23 -4.14
N ASN A 136 4.17 -10.22 -3.49
CA ASN A 136 5.45 -10.55 -4.16
C ASN A 136 6.39 -11.38 -3.28
N VAL A 137 5.89 -11.87 -2.16
CA VAL A 137 6.61 -12.82 -1.32
C VAL A 137 5.96 -14.14 -1.61
N VAL A 138 6.70 -15.00 -2.29
CA VAL A 138 6.28 -16.37 -2.54
C VAL A 138 6.26 -17.06 -1.19
N THR A 139 5.08 -17.45 -0.72
CA THR A 139 4.88 -18.09 0.58
C THR A 139 4.81 -19.61 0.47
N ASP A 140 4.66 -20.16 -0.75
CA ASP A 140 4.71 -21.60 -1.01
C ASP A 140 6.17 -22.08 -1.04
N PRO A 141 6.59 -22.94 -0.10
CA PRO A 141 7.96 -23.47 -0.09
C PRO A 141 8.33 -24.29 -1.32
N ASN A 142 7.36 -24.73 -2.13
CA ASN A 142 7.58 -25.56 -3.32
C ASN A 142 7.71 -24.75 -4.62
N ALA A 143 7.51 -23.44 -4.58
CA ALA A 143 7.65 -22.58 -5.75
C ALA A 143 9.12 -22.32 -6.09
N THR A 144 9.42 -22.23 -7.39
CA THR A 144 10.80 -22.16 -7.91
C THR A 144 11.57 -20.89 -7.52
N ASP A 145 10.85 -19.83 -7.18
CA ASP A 145 11.36 -18.52 -6.75
C ASP A 145 11.17 -18.29 -5.24
N TYR A 146 10.94 -19.36 -4.47
CA TYR A 146 10.78 -19.27 -3.01
C TYR A 146 12.07 -18.80 -2.32
N ASN A 147 11.93 -17.78 -1.47
CA ASN A 147 13.00 -17.29 -0.62
C ASN A 147 12.53 -17.25 0.85
N VAL A 148 13.03 -18.18 1.66
CA VAL A 148 12.65 -18.35 3.07
C VAL A 148 12.94 -17.10 3.92
N LEU A 149 14.02 -16.38 3.65
CA LEU A 149 14.37 -15.18 4.42
C LEU A 149 13.47 -14.00 4.06
N GLN A 150 13.13 -13.86 2.78
CA GLN A 150 12.18 -12.85 2.33
C GLN A 150 10.78 -13.15 2.87
N HIS A 151 10.37 -14.43 2.86
CA HIS A 151 9.13 -14.88 3.48
C HIS A 151 9.10 -14.57 4.98
N GLY A 152 10.13 -15.02 5.72
CA GLY A 152 10.24 -14.82 7.15
C GLY A 152 10.29 -13.35 7.57
N LYS A 153 11.05 -12.53 6.84
CA LYS A 153 11.10 -11.08 7.05
C LYS A 153 9.71 -10.46 6.97
N ALA A 154 8.95 -10.89 5.98
CA ALA A 154 7.65 -10.33 5.73
C ALA A 154 6.65 -10.75 6.84
N VAL A 155 6.68 -12.02 7.27
CA VAL A 155 5.93 -12.47 8.45
C VAL A 155 6.33 -11.68 9.71
N TYR A 156 7.63 -11.41 9.88
CA TYR A 156 8.17 -10.64 11.02
C TYR A 156 7.67 -9.19 11.04
N GLU A 157 7.79 -8.48 9.91
CA GLU A 157 7.32 -7.10 9.75
C GLU A 157 5.82 -6.97 10.02
N ALA A 158 5.05 -7.98 9.63
CA ALA A 158 3.62 -8.01 9.81
C ALA A 158 3.17 -8.22 11.26
N ASN A 159 3.86 -9.08 12.00
CA ASN A 159 3.32 -9.64 13.24
C ASN A 159 4.20 -9.38 14.47
N CYS A 160 5.49 -9.15 14.29
CA CYS A 160 6.48 -9.17 15.37
C CYS A 160 7.09 -7.78 15.63
N VAL A 161 7.32 -6.98 14.58
CA VAL A 161 8.02 -5.67 14.65
C VAL A 161 7.35 -4.69 15.62
N MET A 162 6.02 -4.74 15.75
CA MET A 162 5.31 -3.82 16.65
C MET A 162 5.84 -3.89 18.08
N CYS A 163 6.17 -5.09 18.56
CA CYS A 163 6.66 -5.31 19.91
C CYS A 163 8.19 -5.48 19.99
N HIS A 164 8.76 -6.19 19.01
CA HIS A 164 10.19 -6.53 19.00
C HIS A 164 11.05 -5.51 18.23
N GLY A 165 10.49 -4.61 17.41
CA GLY A 165 11.27 -3.66 16.61
C GLY A 165 11.80 -4.26 15.32
N GLU A 166 12.39 -3.43 14.46
CA GLU A 166 12.99 -3.89 13.19
C GLU A 166 14.29 -4.67 13.43
N ASP A 167 15.00 -4.34 14.50
CA ASP A 167 16.25 -4.96 14.94
C ASP A 167 16.07 -6.04 16.03
N GLY A 168 14.82 -6.30 16.45
CA GLY A 168 14.53 -7.26 17.51
C GLY A 168 14.73 -6.76 18.94
N LYS A 169 15.05 -5.47 19.14
CA LYS A 169 15.49 -4.89 20.43
C LYS A 169 14.48 -3.97 21.13
N LYS A 170 13.30 -3.74 20.56
CA LYS A 170 12.36 -2.69 21.02
C LYS A 170 11.81 -2.89 22.44
N GLY A 171 11.55 -4.13 22.84
CA GLY A 171 11.14 -4.46 24.21
C GLY A 171 9.75 -3.99 24.66
N LEU A 172 8.83 -3.67 23.73
CA LEU A 172 7.49 -3.21 24.09
C LEU A 172 6.72 -4.31 24.85
N ALA A 173 5.94 -3.91 25.87
CA ALA A 173 5.14 -4.84 26.69
C ALA A 173 5.96 -6.01 27.31
N GLY A 174 7.25 -5.78 27.57
CA GLY A 174 8.15 -6.79 28.14
C GLY A 174 8.68 -7.80 27.12
N ALA A 175 8.55 -7.52 25.82
CA ALA A 175 9.19 -8.30 24.77
C ALA A 175 10.70 -8.44 25.04
N LYS A 176 11.24 -9.64 24.83
CA LYS A 176 12.68 -9.90 24.98
C LYS A 176 13.43 -9.48 23.72
N ASP A 177 14.69 -9.10 23.91
CA ASP A 177 15.63 -8.86 22.83
C ASP A 177 15.88 -10.17 22.07
N LEU A 178 15.59 -10.16 20.76
CA LEU A 178 15.72 -11.32 19.91
C LEU A 178 17.17 -11.54 19.44
N SER A 179 18.02 -10.50 19.40
CA SER A 179 19.39 -10.62 18.89
C SER A 179 20.27 -11.48 19.81
N VAL A 180 19.96 -11.47 21.11
CA VAL A 180 20.67 -12.25 22.14
C VAL A 180 19.96 -13.57 22.50
N SER A 181 18.92 -13.96 21.74
CA SER A 181 18.13 -15.14 22.04
C SER A 181 18.92 -16.44 21.82
N THR A 182 19.08 -17.22 22.89
CA THR A 182 19.71 -18.54 22.88
C THR A 182 18.74 -19.67 22.58
N LEU A 183 17.44 -19.38 22.35
CA LEU A 183 16.44 -20.39 22.06
C LEU A 183 16.76 -21.10 20.73
N SER A 184 16.59 -22.42 20.73
CA SER A 184 16.58 -23.25 19.52
C SER A 184 15.40 -22.90 18.63
N ASP A 185 15.47 -23.32 17.36
CA ASP A 185 14.38 -23.07 16.40
C ASP A 185 13.06 -23.70 16.86
N ASN A 186 13.09 -24.92 17.42
CA ASN A 186 11.89 -25.59 17.94
C ASN A 186 11.29 -24.85 19.14
N GLU A 187 12.12 -24.30 20.02
CA GLU A 187 11.65 -23.48 21.14
C GLU A 187 11.02 -22.17 20.65
N LYS A 188 11.61 -21.52 19.65
CA LYS A 188 11.02 -20.32 19.03
C LYS A 188 9.68 -20.63 18.38
N ILE A 189 9.58 -21.73 17.62
CA ILE A 189 8.32 -22.21 17.02
C ILE A 189 7.27 -22.39 18.10
N THR A 190 7.63 -23.05 19.21
CA THR A 190 6.70 -23.31 20.32
C THR A 190 6.22 -22.02 20.98
N VAL A 191 7.11 -21.06 21.20
CA VAL A 191 6.78 -19.73 21.74
C VAL A 191 5.87 -18.95 20.79
N ILE A 192 6.15 -18.97 19.48
CA ILE A 192 5.32 -18.28 18.48
C ILE A 192 3.93 -18.91 18.39
N MET A 193 3.85 -20.25 18.39
CA MET A 193 2.58 -20.97 18.31
C MET A 193 1.70 -20.70 19.53
N ASN A 194 2.26 -20.81 20.74
CA ASN A 194 1.50 -20.81 21.99
C ASN A 194 1.46 -19.43 22.68
N GLY A 195 2.28 -18.48 22.22
CA GLY A 195 2.49 -17.22 22.92
C GLY A 195 3.34 -17.38 24.18
N LYS A 196 3.74 -16.26 24.78
CA LYS A 196 4.47 -16.23 26.06
C LYS A 196 4.30 -14.88 26.74
N GLY A 197 3.81 -14.87 27.98
CA GLY A 197 3.53 -13.63 28.71
C GLY A 197 2.52 -12.76 27.97
N ALA A 198 2.89 -11.53 27.63
CA ALA A 198 2.06 -10.61 26.86
C ALA A 198 2.00 -10.90 25.34
N MET A 199 2.82 -11.84 24.83
CA MET A 199 2.80 -12.23 23.42
C MET A 199 1.64 -13.19 23.16
N SER A 200 0.70 -12.79 22.30
CA SER A 200 -0.43 -13.61 21.86
C SER A 200 0.02 -14.88 21.09
N PRO A 201 -0.77 -15.96 21.12
CA PRO A 201 -0.51 -17.16 20.32
C PRO A 201 -0.79 -16.92 18.83
N TYR A 202 0.11 -17.40 17.95
CA TYR A 202 -0.05 -17.28 16.49
C TYR A 202 -0.46 -18.57 15.78
N LYS A 203 -0.63 -19.69 16.50
CA LYS A 203 -1.02 -20.99 15.91
C LYS A 203 -2.28 -20.96 15.03
N LYS A 204 -3.21 -20.05 15.31
CA LYS A 204 -4.46 -19.87 14.54
C LYS A 204 -4.40 -18.74 13.51
N VAL A 205 -3.28 -18.03 13.44
CA VAL A 205 -3.10 -16.82 12.62
C VAL A 205 -2.09 -17.06 11.50
N LEU A 206 -1.05 -17.84 11.77
CA LEU A 206 0.04 -18.16 10.85
C LEU A 206 0.03 -19.65 10.50
N THR A 207 0.42 -19.98 9.27
CA THR A 207 0.66 -21.36 8.85
C THR A 207 1.97 -21.89 9.45
N GLU A 208 2.18 -23.21 9.42
CA GLU A 208 3.44 -23.79 9.89
C GLU A 208 4.65 -23.27 9.09
N ASP A 209 4.48 -23.04 7.80
CA ASP A 209 5.55 -22.54 6.93
C ASP A 209 5.87 -21.07 7.21
N ASP A 210 4.87 -20.25 7.51
CA ASP A 210 5.07 -18.86 7.98
C ASP A 210 5.89 -18.84 9.28
N ILE A 211 5.56 -19.74 10.22
CA ILE A 211 6.22 -19.83 11.53
C ILE A 211 7.67 -20.32 11.36
N LYS A 212 7.92 -21.31 10.50
CA LYS A 212 9.29 -21.75 10.20
C LYS A 212 10.07 -20.64 9.52
N ALA A 213 9.49 -19.95 8.54
CA ALA A 213 10.14 -18.87 7.81
C ALA A 213 10.51 -17.71 8.73
N VAL A 214 9.60 -17.25 9.60
CA VAL A 214 9.89 -16.15 10.54
C VAL A 214 10.98 -16.51 11.54
N VAL A 215 11.07 -17.77 11.95
CA VAL A 215 12.16 -18.26 12.82
C VAL A 215 13.51 -18.17 12.11
N GLN A 216 13.57 -18.54 10.83
CA GLN A 216 14.79 -18.39 10.03
C GLN A 216 15.19 -16.92 9.89
N TYR A 217 14.22 -16.01 9.73
CA TYR A 217 14.51 -14.58 9.73
C TYR A 217 14.98 -14.06 11.09
N ILE A 218 14.36 -14.48 12.20
CA ILE A 218 14.80 -14.09 13.55
C ILE A 218 16.26 -14.49 13.79
N ASN A 219 16.71 -15.63 13.25
CA ASN A 219 18.09 -16.06 13.35
C ASN A 219 19.09 -15.12 12.67
N THR A 220 18.67 -14.32 11.69
CA THR A 220 19.54 -13.32 11.04
C THR A 220 19.67 -12.04 11.85
N LEU A 221 18.83 -11.84 12.86
CA LEU A 221 18.89 -10.68 13.77
C LEU A 221 19.92 -10.87 14.89
N LYS A 222 20.53 -12.06 15.00
CA LYS A 222 21.54 -12.35 16.03
C LYS A 222 22.82 -11.54 15.79
N GLU A 223 23.43 -11.10 16.89
CA GLU A 223 24.73 -10.40 16.94
C GLU A 223 25.78 -11.25 17.66
#